data_AF-V9LKF7-F1
#
_entry.id   AF-V9LKF7-F1
#
_cell.length_a   1.000
_cell.length_b   1.000
_cell.length_c   1.000
_cell.angle_alpha   90.00
_cell.angle_beta   90.00
_cell.angle_gamma   90.00
#
_symmetry.space_group_name_H-M   'P 1'
#
loop_
_entity.id
_entity.type
_entity.pdbx_description
1 polymer ?
#
loop_
_entity_poly.entity_id
_entity_poly.type
_entity_poly.pdbx_seq_one_letter_code
_entity_poly.pdbx_strand_id
1 'polypeptide(L)'
;DALPSCQLNLVKLPCGQTSTSPSNQDEFIFVLRAQSQVLGWGLIATIMVFGLASTCIQRCCSPISFLQLQFWKTYKEKENELLERKSAEHATELAERNLKSFFECVELKEIKTPSRKAWEEISLLYSFSNTEEYYSTIHKYVEKKT
;
A
#
# COMPACT_ATOMS: atom_id res chain seq x y z
N ASP A 1 -39.19 31.13 3.65
CA ASP A 1 -38.92 30.55 2.32
C ASP A 1 -39.60 29.20 2.17
N ALA A 2 -40.80 29.19 1.56
CA ALA A 2 -41.53 27.96 1.31
C ALA A 2 -40.86 27.22 0.14
N LEU A 3 -40.33 26.02 0.41
CA LEU A 3 -39.72 25.18 -0.61
C LEU A 3 -40.78 24.89 -1.69
N PRO A 4 -40.53 25.18 -2.98
CA PRO A 4 -41.52 25.02 -4.03
C PRO A 4 -42.07 23.58 -4.08
N SER A 5 -43.38 23.45 -4.33
CA SER A 5 -44.14 22.18 -4.30
C SER A 5 -43.46 21.01 -5.03
N CYS A 6 -42.70 21.30 -6.09
CA CYS A 6 -41.90 20.31 -6.82
C CYS A 6 -40.85 19.61 -5.92
N GLN A 7 -40.06 20.37 -5.15
CA GLN A 7 -38.99 19.81 -4.32
C GLN A 7 -39.53 18.95 -3.16
N LEU A 8 -40.67 19.33 -2.57
CA LEU A 8 -41.31 18.56 -1.50
C LEU A 8 -41.83 17.20 -2.01
N ASN A 9 -42.31 17.15 -3.26
CA ASN A 9 -42.81 15.94 -3.89
C ASN A 9 -41.68 15.06 -4.45
N LEU A 10 -40.57 15.65 -4.89
CA LEU A 10 -39.42 14.92 -5.47
C LEU A 10 -38.76 13.97 -4.46
N VAL A 11 -38.71 14.34 -3.18
CA VAL A 11 -38.18 13.49 -2.09
C VAL A 11 -39.12 12.31 -1.74
N LYS A 12 -40.43 12.45 -2.00
CA LYS A 12 -41.43 11.41 -1.73
C LYS A 12 -41.64 10.44 -2.89
N LEU A 13 -41.09 10.78 -4.06
CA LEU A 13 -41.21 10.05 -5.32
C LEU A 13 -40.65 8.60 -5.25
N PRO A 14 -39.47 8.34 -4.64
CA PRO A 14 -38.92 6.98 -4.56
C PRO A 14 -39.77 6.02 -3.72
N CYS A 15 -40.58 6.57 -2.80
CA CYS A 15 -41.43 5.83 -1.87
C CYS A 15 -42.88 5.68 -2.36
N GLY A 16 -43.23 6.21 -3.55
CA GLY A 16 -44.58 6.14 -4.11
C GLY A 16 -45.65 6.95 -3.38
N GLN A 17 -45.27 7.93 -2.53
CA GLN A 17 -46.18 8.67 -1.65
C GLN A 17 -46.58 10.06 -2.18
N THR A 18 -46.62 10.25 -3.50
CA THR A 18 -46.93 11.55 -4.13
C THR A 18 -48.37 11.64 -4.64
N SER A 19 -48.97 12.83 -4.52
CA SER A 19 -50.36 13.13 -4.94
C SER A 19 -50.55 13.31 -6.46
N THR A 20 -49.50 13.05 -7.25
CA THR A 20 -49.43 13.28 -8.70
C THR A 20 -49.89 12.06 -9.49
N SER A 21 -50.42 12.23 -10.71
CA SER A 21 -50.82 11.11 -11.60
C SER A 21 -49.70 10.04 -11.70
N PRO A 22 -50.02 8.74 -11.56
CA PRO A 22 -49.03 7.65 -11.56
C PRO A 22 -48.19 7.61 -12.85
N SER A 23 -48.77 7.98 -14.00
CA SER A 23 -48.07 8.07 -15.29
C SER A 23 -46.84 8.98 -15.28
N ASN A 24 -46.92 10.09 -14.53
CA ASN A 24 -45.86 11.09 -14.52
C ASN A 24 -44.76 10.71 -13.51
N GLN A 25 -45.10 9.95 -12.46
CA GLN A 25 -44.14 9.49 -11.45
C GLN A 25 -43.15 8.47 -12.01
N ASP A 26 -43.66 7.53 -12.80
CA ASP A 26 -42.84 6.48 -13.43
C ASP A 26 -41.82 7.08 -14.41
N GLU A 27 -42.19 8.12 -15.14
CA GLU A 27 -41.29 8.84 -16.06
C GLU A 27 -40.13 9.52 -15.31
N PHE A 28 -40.41 10.20 -14.19
CA PHE A 28 -39.36 10.81 -13.36
C PHE A 28 -38.44 9.77 -12.71
N ILE A 29 -39.00 8.66 -12.19
CA ILE A 29 -38.19 7.56 -11.64
C ILE A 29 -37.33 6.91 -12.72
N PHE A 30 -37.86 6.74 -13.93
CA PHE A 30 -37.10 6.25 -15.07
C PHE A 30 -35.92 7.17 -15.40
N VAL A 31 -36.14 8.49 -15.47
CA VAL A 31 -35.08 9.47 -15.73
C VAL A 31 -34.02 9.46 -14.63
N LEU A 32 -34.41 9.43 -13.35
CA LEU A 32 -33.46 9.37 -12.23
C LEU A 32 -32.62 8.09 -12.25
N ARG A 33 -33.24 6.95 -12.54
CA ARG A 33 -32.53 5.68 -12.74
C ARG A 33 -31.55 5.79 -13.91
N ALA A 34 -31.99 6.30 -15.06
CA ALA A 34 -31.11 6.48 -16.22
C ALA A 34 -29.91 7.39 -15.91
N GLN A 35 -30.13 8.51 -15.22
CA GLN A 35 -29.06 9.40 -14.77
C GLN A 35 -28.08 8.69 -13.84
N SER A 36 -28.58 7.94 -12.85
CA SER A 36 -27.72 7.16 -11.96
C SER A 36 -26.88 6.11 -12.70
N GLN A 37 -27.44 5.47 -13.72
CA GLN A 37 -26.74 4.49 -14.53
C GLN A 37 -25.65 5.14 -15.38
N VAL A 38 -25.95 6.26 -16.05
CA VAL A 38 -24.96 7.01 -16.85
C VAL A 38 -23.80 7.50 -15.97
N LEU A 39 -24.10 8.05 -14.79
CA LEU A 39 -23.06 8.48 -13.84
C LEU A 39 -22.24 7.29 -13.32
N GLY A 40 -22.88 6.17 -13.00
CA GLY A 40 -22.22 4.95 -12.56
C GLY A 40 -21.25 4.41 -13.62
N TRP A 41 -21.72 4.25 -14.86
CA TRP A 41 -20.89 3.80 -15.97
C TRP A 41 -19.78 4.79 -16.32
N GLY A 42 -20.06 6.10 -16.25
CA GLY A 42 -19.07 7.16 -16.45
C GLY A 42 -17.96 7.10 -15.40
N LEU A 43 -18.29 6.90 -14.13
CA LEU A 43 -17.32 6.76 -13.05
C LEU A 43 -16.46 5.50 -13.25
N ILE A 44 -17.09 4.37 -13.58
CA ILE A 44 -16.39 3.10 -13.86
C ILE A 44 -15.40 3.28 -15.01
N ALA A 45 -15.84 3.87 -16.13
CA ALA A 45 -14.98 4.12 -17.28
C ALA A 45 -13.81 5.06 -16.92
N THR A 46 -14.09 6.10 -16.14
CA THR A 46 -13.08 7.04 -15.66
C THR A 46 -12.01 6.34 -14.82
N ILE A 47 -12.41 5.51 -13.85
CA ILE A 47 -11.48 4.74 -13.01
C ILE A 47 -10.63 3.79 -13.86
N MET A 48 -11.22 3.11 -14.84
CA MET A 48 -10.48 2.23 -15.74
C MET A 48 -9.44 2.99 -16.57
N VAL A 49 -9.82 4.14 -17.15
CA VAL A 49 -8.90 4.99 -17.94
C VAL A 49 -7.75 5.49 -17.07
N PHE A 50 -8.04 5.97 -15.86
CA PHE A 50 -6.99 6.39 -14.92
C PHE A 50 -6.06 5.24 -14.54
N GLY A 51 -6.59 4.07 -14.22
CA GLY A 51 -5.78 2.89 -13.89
C GLY A 51 -4.86 2.45 -15.03
N LEU A 52 -5.37 2.44 -16.27
CA LEU A 52 -4.58 2.17 -17.47
C LEU A 52 -3.50 3.23 -17.69
N ALA A 53 -3.86 4.51 -17.64
CA ALA A 53 -2.92 5.62 -17.81
C ALA A 53 -1.81 5.58 -16.75
N SER A 54 -2.14 5.37 -15.48
CA SER A 54 -1.15 5.21 -14.40
C SER A 54 -0.20 4.06 -14.66
N THR A 55 -0.71 2.90 -15.11
CA THR A 55 0.12 1.75 -15.44
C THR A 55 1.04 2.04 -16.63
N CYS A 56 0.52 2.66 -17.69
CA CYS A 56 1.32 3.08 -18.85
C CYS A 56 2.41 4.07 -18.45
N ILE A 57 2.10 5.08 -17.64
CA ILE A 57 3.09 6.05 -17.14
C ILE A 57 4.16 5.33 -16.32
N GLN A 58 3.78 4.45 -15.38
CA GLN A 58 4.75 3.69 -14.58
C GLN A 58 5.66 2.81 -15.43
N ARG A 59 5.17 2.26 -16.54
CA ARG A 59 5.95 1.38 -17.44
C ARG A 59 6.78 2.15 -18.46
N CYS A 60 6.25 3.21 -19.06
CA CYS A 60 6.92 4.02 -20.09
C CYS A 60 7.88 5.06 -19.50
N CYS A 61 7.62 5.56 -18.29
CA CYS A 61 8.47 6.54 -17.62
C CYS A 61 9.39 5.92 -16.56
N SER A 62 9.44 4.57 -16.45
CA SER A 62 10.42 3.92 -15.58
C SER A 62 11.82 4.08 -16.19
N PRO A 63 12.76 4.78 -15.52
CA PRO A 63 14.14 4.91 -15.99
C PRO A 63 14.93 3.60 -15.85
N ILE A 64 14.37 2.60 -15.18
CA ILE A 64 14.98 1.30 -14.90
C ILE A 64 14.49 0.27 -15.93
N SER A 65 15.41 -0.53 -16.48
CA SER A 65 15.07 -1.65 -17.36
C SER A 65 14.09 -2.59 -16.65
N PHE A 66 13.07 -3.08 -17.36
CA PHE A 66 12.08 -4.03 -16.80
C PHE A 66 12.76 -5.23 -16.10
N LEU A 67 13.86 -5.72 -16.67
CA LEU A 67 14.63 -6.83 -16.09
C LEU A 67 15.33 -6.45 -14.78
N GLN A 68 15.90 -5.23 -14.70
CA GLN A 68 16.50 -4.71 -13.45
C GLN A 68 15.43 -4.52 -12.37
N LEU A 69 14.23 -4.05 -12.73
CA LEU A 69 13.13 -3.92 -11.79
C LEU A 69 12.67 -5.29 -11.26
N GLN A 70 12.62 -6.30 -12.13
CA GLN A 70 12.28 -7.67 -11.73
C GLN A 70 13.34 -8.24 -10.78
N PHE A 71 14.62 -8.09 -11.11
CA PHE A 71 15.71 -8.49 -10.23
C PHE A 71 15.61 -7.80 -8.87
N TRP A 72 15.38 -6.49 -8.85
CA TRP A 72 15.28 -5.72 -7.61
C TRP A 72 14.11 -6.17 -6.72
N LYS A 73 12.96 -6.51 -7.31
CA LYS A 73 11.83 -7.09 -6.56
C LYS A 73 12.21 -8.42 -5.91
N THR A 74 12.80 -9.33 -6.68
CA THR A 74 13.26 -10.63 -6.18
C THR A 74 14.35 -10.49 -5.13
N TYR A 75 15.29 -9.56 -5.31
CA TYR A 75 16.34 -9.27 -4.33
C TYR A 75 15.74 -8.86 -2.99
N LYS A 76 14.79 -7.91 -2.97
CA LYS A 76 14.18 -7.45 -1.72
C LYS A 76 13.37 -8.54 -1.01
N GLU A 77 12.68 -9.37 -1.76
CA GLU A 77 11.96 -10.52 -1.20
C GLU A 77 12.92 -11.48 -0.51
N LYS A 78 14.01 -11.86 -1.19
CA LYS A 78 15.04 -12.74 -0.62
C LYS A 78 15.82 -12.12 0.53
N GLU A 79 16.13 -10.84 0.45
CA GLU A 79 16.78 -10.11 1.54
C GLU A 79 15.90 -10.14 2.80
N ASN A 80 14.58 -9.91 2.68
CA ASN A 80 13.68 -9.93 3.83
C ASN A 80 13.53 -11.34 4.43
N GLU A 81 13.34 -12.37 3.60
CA GLU A 81 13.31 -13.77 4.06
C GLU A 81 14.58 -14.14 4.85
N LEU A 82 15.74 -13.75 4.32
CA LEU A 82 17.03 -14.00 4.95
C LEU A 82 17.21 -13.20 6.24
N LEU A 83 16.79 -11.93 6.25
CA LEU A 83 16.87 -11.06 7.41
C LEU A 83 16.04 -11.61 8.57
N GLU A 84 14.81 -12.01 8.32
CA GLU A 84 13.92 -12.59 9.34
C GLU A 84 14.53 -13.86 9.93
N ARG A 85 14.95 -14.79 9.06
CA ARG A 85 15.57 -16.04 9.49
C ARG A 85 16.85 -15.80 10.30
N LYS A 86 17.74 -14.93 9.81
CA LYS A 86 19.01 -14.61 10.50
C LYS A 86 18.78 -13.89 11.82
N SER A 87 17.78 -13.02 11.89
CA SER A 87 17.41 -12.33 13.13
C SER A 87 16.88 -13.31 14.16
N ALA A 88 16.05 -14.27 13.75
CA ALA A 88 15.53 -15.32 14.64
C ALA A 88 16.65 -16.25 15.15
N GLU A 89 17.56 -16.68 14.26
CA GLU A 89 18.75 -17.46 14.62
C GLU A 89 19.59 -16.71 15.67
N HIS A 90 19.92 -15.44 15.41
CA HIS A 90 20.73 -14.60 16.31
C HIS A 90 20.03 -14.32 17.66
N ALA A 91 18.72 -14.08 17.64
CA ALA A 91 17.94 -13.88 18.85
C ALA A 91 17.92 -15.13 19.73
N THR A 92 17.81 -16.31 19.10
CA THR A 92 17.84 -17.61 19.80
C THR A 92 19.21 -17.83 20.44
N GLU A 93 20.31 -17.65 19.69
CA GLU A 93 21.67 -17.78 20.21
C GLU A 93 21.93 -16.84 21.40
N LEU A 94 21.50 -15.58 21.29
CA LEU A 94 21.65 -14.60 22.36
C LEU A 94 20.85 -14.97 23.61
N ALA A 95 19.62 -15.47 23.44
CA ALA A 95 18.78 -15.92 24.54
C ALA A 95 19.38 -17.14 25.23
N GLU A 96 19.81 -18.16 24.48
CA GLU A 96 20.46 -19.36 25.01
C GLU A 96 21.72 -19.02 25.81
N ARG A 97 22.59 -18.16 25.26
CA ARG A 97 23.81 -17.71 25.95
C ARG A 97 23.50 -17.01 27.27
N ASN A 98 22.46 -16.16 27.30
CA ASN A 98 22.09 -15.43 28.52
C ASN A 98 21.48 -16.36 29.58
N LEU A 99 20.57 -17.26 29.18
CA LEU A 99 19.97 -18.23 30.10
C LEU A 99 21.02 -19.20 30.67
N LYS A 100 21.96 -19.64 29.83
CA LYS A 100 23.07 -20.48 30.27
C LYS A 100 23.93 -19.80 31.33
N SER A 101 24.36 -18.56 31.08
CA SER A 101 25.14 -17.79 32.06
C SER A 101 24.36 -17.55 33.36
N PHE A 102 23.06 -17.27 33.27
CA PHE A 102 22.20 -17.05 34.44
C PHE A 102 22.01 -18.30 35.30
N PHE A 103 21.70 -19.46 34.70
CA PHE A 103 21.40 -20.69 35.45
C PHE A 103 22.64 -21.50 35.85
N GLU A 104 23.71 -21.45 35.06
CA GLU A 104 24.96 -22.21 35.34
C GLU A 104 26.03 -21.34 36.04
N CYS A 105 25.77 -20.04 36.28
CA CYS A 105 26.72 -19.09 36.85
C CYS A 105 28.07 -19.04 36.11
N VAL A 106 28.05 -19.25 34.79
CA VAL A 106 29.25 -19.22 33.93
C VAL A 106 29.50 -17.83 33.36
N GLU A 107 30.77 -17.55 33.04
CA GLU A 107 31.19 -16.28 32.45
C GLU A 107 30.50 -16.01 31.08
N LEU A 108 30.18 -14.74 30.86
CA LEU A 108 29.31 -14.28 29.80
C LEU A 108 30.07 -14.15 28.46
N LYS A 109 30.00 -15.14 27.56
CA LYS A 109 30.68 -15.12 26.23
C LYS A 109 30.21 -14.02 25.26
N GLU A 110 31.05 -13.06 24.88
CA GLU A 110 30.63 -11.93 24.03
C GLU A 110 29.95 -12.36 22.70
N ILE A 111 28.71 -11.90 22.49
CA ILE A 111 27.98 -11.99 21.21
C ILE A 111 27.74 -10.56 20.73
N LYS A 112 28.22 -10.22 19.53
CA LYS A 112 28.06 -8.88 18.95
C LYS A 112 26.69 -8.76 18.28
N THR A 113 25.96 -7.70 18.62
CA THR A 113 24.68 -7.35 17.99
C THR A 113 24.81 -5.98 17.33
N PRO A 114 24.15 -5.72 16.19
CA PRO A 114 24.17 -4.40 15.58
C PRO A 114 23.69 -3.31 16.57
N SER A 115 24.29 -2.13 16.48
CA SER A 115 23.94 -1.01 17.35
C SER A 115 22.54 -0.48 17.01
N ARG A 116 21.91 0.23 17.95
CA ARG A 116 20.62 0.89 17.71
C ARG A 116 20.66 1.81 16.48
N LYS A 117 21.74 2.56 16.30
CA LYS A 117 21.92 3.44 15.13
C LYS A 117 21.91 2.65 13.82
N ALA A 118 22.58 1.48 13.79
CA ALA A 118 22.56 0.60 12.63
C ALA A 118 21.13 0.12 12.29
N TRP A 119 20.34 -0.26 13.31
CA TRP A 119 18.95 -0.65 13.12
C TRP A 119 18.05 0.49 12.61
N GLU A 120 18.25 1.70 13.15
CA GLU A 120 17.51 2.89 12.71
C GLU A 120 17.85 3.25 11.24
N GLU A 121 19.13 3.21 10.87
CA GLU A 121 19.57 3.51 9.50
C GLU A 121 19.02 2.53 8.46
N ILE A 122 19.02 1.22 8.74
CA ILE A 122 18.47 0.24 7.80
C ILE A 122 16.94 0.29 7.72
N SER A 123 16.27 0.89 8.69
CA SER A 123 14.80 1.03 8.74
C SER A 123 14.26 2.25 7.98
N LEU A 124 15.15 3.11 7.46
CA LEU A 124 14.74 4.31 6.74
C LEU A 124 14.00 3.97 5.43
N LEU A 125 13.11 4.86 4.99
CA LEU A 125 12.46 4.74 3.69
C LEU A 125 13.51 4.79 2.58
N TYR A 126 13.59 3.71 1.80
CA TYR A 126 14.47 3.66 0.65
C TYR A 126 13.90 4.48 -0.51
N SER A 127 14.52 5.61 -0.82
CA SER A 127 14.29 6.34 -2.07
C SER A 127 15.28 5.85 -3.13
N PHE A 128 14.79 5.21 -4.18
CA PHE A 128 15.64 4.85 -5.31
C PHE A 128 16.17 6.12 -5.98
N SER A 129 17.48 6.17 -6.22
CA SER A 129 18.11 7.23 -6.99
C SER A 129 18.80 6.60 -8.20
N ASN A 130 18.67 7.22 -9.37
CA ASN A 130 19.39 6.79 -10.59
C ASN A 130 20.91 6.95 -10.47
N THR A 131 21.40 7.53 -9.38
CA THR A 131 22.82 7.87 -9.15
C THR A 131 23.51 6.95 -8.13
N GLU A 132 22.75 6.22 -7.30
CA GLU A 132 23.29 5.27 -6.32
C GLU A 132 22.78 3.85 -6.64
N GLU A 133 23.69 2.91 -6.93
CA GLU A 133 23.40 1.53 -7.37
C GLU A 133 22.98 0.58 -6.22
N TYR A 134 22.30 1.09 -5.19
CA TYR A 134 21.87 0.26 -4.07
C TYR A 134 20.51 -0.39 -4.33
N TYR A 135 20.33 -1.60 -3.80
CA TYR A 135 19.06 -2.35 -3.91
C TYR A 135 18.21 -2.28 -2.63
N SER A 136 18.80 -1.88 -1.51
CA SER A 136 18.12 -1.73 -0.22
C SER A 136 18.90 -0.77 0.69
N THR A 137 18.29 -0.37 1.80
CA THR A 137 18.96 0.37 2.88
C THR A 137 20.04 -0.47 3.56
N ILE A 138 19.84 -1.78 3.69
CA ILE A 138 20.85 -2.71 4.23
C ILE A 138 22.08 -2.76 3.32
N HIS A 139 21.86 -2.94 2.00
CA HIS A 139 22.92 -2.92 1.01
C HIS A 139 23.71 -1.61 1.07
N LYS A 140 23.01 -0.47 1.09
CA LYS A 140 23.61 0.85 1.23
C LYS A 140 24.41 1.01 2.52
N TYR A 141 23.88 0.54 3.65
CA TYR A 141 24.54 0.61 4.95
C TYR A 141 25.84 -0.20 4.99
N VAL A 142 25.85 -1.41 4.40
CA VAL A 142 27.02 -2.28 4.37
C VAL A 142 28.11 -1.71 3.46
N GLU A 143 27.76 -1.25 2.26
CA GLU A 143 28.76 -0.71 1.33
C GLU A 143 29.35 0.63 1.79
N LYS A 144 28.57 1.50 2.44
CA LYS A 144 29.10 2.77 2.99
C LYS A 144 29.96 2.59 4.23
N LYS A 145 29.89 1.43 4.89
CA LYS A 145 30.68 1.09 6.07
C LYS A 145 32.04 0.46 5.71
N THR A 146 32.20 0.02 4.47
CA THR A 146 33.43 -0.58 3.93
C THR A 146 34.31 0.53 3.32
#